data_AF-A0A9K3DC19-F1
#
_entry.id   AF-A0A9K3DC19-F1
#
_cell.length_a   1.000
_cell.length_b   1.000
_cell.length_c   1.000
_cell.angle_alpha   90.00
_cell.angle_beta   90.00
_cell.angle_gamma   90.00
#
_symmetry.space_group_name_H-M   'P 1'
#
loop_
_entity.id
_entity.type
_entity.pdbx_description
1 polymer ?
#
loop_
_entity_poly.entity_id
_entity_poly.type
_entity_poly.pdbx_seq_one_letter_code
_entity_poly.pdbx_strand_id
1 'polypeptide(L)' 'SIFAHCISLNDHERDIVVKTGTQVVHNPSSNINNAVGILDVPDMLKRGVDVMLGTDSLSL' A
#
# COMPACT_ATOMS: atom_id res chain seq x y z
N SER A 1 4.24 -6.92 10.60
CA SER A 1 3.02 -6.09 10.63
C SER A 1 2.42 -6.01 9.25
N ILE A 2 1.15 -5.60 9.13
CA ILE A 2 0.47 -5.39 7.85
C ILE A 2 -0.09 -3.96 7.84
N PHE A 3 0.22 -3.19 6.80
CA PHE A 3 -0.34 -1.86 6.56
C PHE A 3 -1.25 -1.85 5.33
N ALA A 4 -2.32 -1.07 5.38
CA ALA A 4 -3.27 -0.92 4.29
C ALA A 4 -3.06 0.42 3.57
N HIS A 5 -3.34 0.43 2.26
CA HIS A 5 -3.31 1.59 1.35
C HIS A 5 -1.92 2.16 1.07
N CYS A 6 -1.21 2.65 2.10
CA CYS A 6 0.16 3.19 2.03
C CYS A 6 0.41 4.21 0.89
N ILE A 7 -0.61 4.96 0.48
CA ILE A 7 -0.58 5.80 -0.73
C ILE A 7 0.34 7.02 -0.55
N SER A 8 0.34 7.60 0.65
CA SER A 8 1.01 8.88 0.94
C SER A 8 2.36 8.72 1.65
N LEU A 9 3.00 7.54 1.54
CA LEU A 9 4.32 7.32 2.13
C LEU A 9 5.40 8.07 1.35
N ASN A 10 6.23 8.81 2.07
CA ASN A 10 7.48 9.36 1.53
C ASN A 10 8.59 8.28 1.47
N ASP A 11 9.73 8.60 0.84
CA ASP A 11 10.83 7.65 0.66
C ASP A 11 11.38 7.10 1.97
N HIS A 12 11.53 7.94 3.00
CA HIS A 12 12.05 7.52 4.29
C HIS A 12 11.07 6.55 5.01
N GLU A 13 9.76 6.79 4.90
CA GLU A 13 8.75 5.88 5.44
C GLU A 13 8.71 4.56 4.69
N ARG A 14 8.90 4.57 3.37
CA ARG A 14 9.02 3.34 2.57
C ARG A 14 10.24 2.53 2.99
N ASP A 15 11.37 3.17 3.26
CA ASP A 15 12.58 2.48 3.74
C ASP A 15 12.36 1.84 5.12
N ILE A 16 11.56 2.46 5.99
CA ILE A 16 11.15 1.85 7.27
C ILE A 16 10.27 0.61 7.03
N VAL A 17 9.33 0.67 6.08
CA VAL A 17 8.47 -0.48 5.72
C VAL A 17 9.33 -1.66 5.28
N VAL A 18 10.31 -1.42 4.40
CA VAL A 18 11.28 -2.43 3.93
C VAL A 18 12.09 -2.98 5.11
N LYS A 19 12.73 -2.11 5.90
CA LYS A 19 13.61 -2.49 7.01
C LYS A 19 12.88 -3.32 8.08
N THR A 20 11.61 -3.06 8.29
CA THR A 20 10.79 -3.77 9.29
C THR A 20 10.17 -5.06 8.75
N GLY A 21 10.29 -5.34 7.44
CA GLY A 21 9.60 -6.46 6.80
C GLY A 21 8.08 -6.33 6.89
N THR A 22 7.57 -5.10 6.95
CA THR A 22 6.12 -4.85 7.01
C THR A 22 5.52 -5.08 5.63
N GLN A 23 4.43 -5.84 5.58
CA GLN A 23 3.72 -6.11 4.34
C GLN A 23 2.69 -5.01 4.05
N VAL A 24 2.40 -4.75 2.78
CA VAL A 24 1.47 -3.70 2.35
C VAL A 24 0.31 -4.29 1.56
N VAL A 25 -0.92 -3.94 1.93
CA VAL A 25 -2.14 -4.33 1.22
C VAL A 25 -2.60 -3.16 0.34
N HIS A 26 -2.60 -3.40 -0.97
CA HIS A 26 -3.13 -2.47 -1.97
C HIS A 26 -4.64 -2.66 -2.13
N ASN A 27 -5.42 -1.59 -1.92
CA ASN A 27 -6.88 -1.58 -2.01
C ASN A 27 -7.36 -0.66 -3.16
N PRO A 28 -7.18 -1.03 -4.44
CA PRO A 28 -7.40 -0.13 -5.57
C PRO A 28 -8.84 0.37 -5.66
N SER A 29 -9.82 -0.52 -5.48
CA SER A 29 -11.25 -0.18 -5.60
C SER A 29 -11.68 0.87 -4.56
N SER A 30 -11.31 0.68 -3.29
CA SER A 30 -11.58 1.66 -2.22
C SER A 30 -10.83 2.98 -2.44
N ASN A 31 -9.57 2.91 -2.87
CA ASN A 31 -8.78 4.10 -3.11
C ASN A 31 -9.37 5.00 -4.21
N ILE A 32 -9.86 4.39 -5.30
CA ILE A 32 -10.52 5.10 -6.40
C ILE A 32 -11.86 5.64 -5.93
N ASN A 33 -12.67 4.84 -5.21
CA ASN A 33 -13.97 5.27 -4.70
C ASN A 33 -13.87 6.50 -3.77
N ASN A 34 -12.83 6.55 -2.93
CA ASN A 34 -12.60 7.63 -2.00
C ASN A 34 -11.74 8.77 -2.58
N ALA A 35 -11.30 8.68 -3.84
CA ALA A 35 -10.43 9.65 -4.51
C ALA A 35 -9.13 9.99 -3.75
N VAL A 36 -8.55 9.00 -3.05
CA VAL A 36 -7.34 9.19 -2.20
C VAL A 36 -6.02 8.91 -2.93
N GLY A 37 -6.07 8.45 -4.18
CA GLY A 37 -4.89 8.23 -5.04
C GLY A 37 -4.56 6.76 -5.29
N ILE A 38 -3.37 6.49 -5.82
CA ILE A 38 -2.93 5.14 -6.22
C ILE A 38 -1.57 4.86 -5.59
N LEU A 39 -1.44 3.68 -4.95
CA LEU A 39 -0.15 3.22 -4.44
C LEU A 39 0.78 2.91 -5.62
N ASP A 40 2.02 3.42 -5.57
CA ASP A 40 3.07 3.05 -6.51
C ASP A 40 3.58 1.63 -6.24
N VAL A 41 2.78 0.64 -6.64
CA VAL A 41 3.09 -0.79 -6.48
C VAL A 41 4.42 -1.18 -7.14
N PRO A 42 4.75 -0.71 -8.37
CA PRO A 42 6.07 -0.99 -8.97
C PRO A 42 7.26 -0.56 -8.10
N ASP A 43 7.24 0.65 -7.54
CA ASP A 43 8.30 1.11 -6.62
C ASP A 43 8.38 0.24 -5.36
N MET A 44 7.24 -0.09 -4.75
CA MET A 44 7.18 -0.92 -3.54
C MET A 44 7.76 -2.32 -3.78
N LEU A 45 7.40 -2.96 -4.89
CA LEU A 45 7.95 -4.26 -5.29
C LEU A 45 9.45 -4.17 -5.58
N LYS A 46 9.91 -3.11 -6.26
CA LYS A 46 11.33 -2.89 -6.56
C LYS A 46 12.18 -2.73 -5.30
N ARG A 47 11.61 -2.15 -4.23
CA ARG A 47 12.24 -2.01 -2.91
C ARG A 47 12.21 -3.29 -2.07
N GLY A 48 11.54 -4.34 -2.54
CA GLY A 48 11.44 -5.62 -1.84
C GLY A 48 10.32 -5.68 -0.80
N VAL A 49 9.33 -4.78 -0.88
CA VAL A 49 8.13 -4.86 -0.06
C VAL A 49 7.22 -5.97 -0.57
N ASP A 50 6.72 -6.81 0.33
CA ASP A 50 5.68 -7.80 0.03
C ASP A 50 4.32 -7.08 -0.09
N VAL A 51 3.80 -7.01 -1.31
CA VAL A 51 2.55 -6.31 -1.64
C VAL A 51 1.44 -7.32 -1.92
N MET A 52 0.37 -7.23 -1.13
CA MET A 52 -0.85 -8.02 -1.27
C MET A 52 -1.99 -7.19 -1.88
N LEU A 53 -3.02 -7.87 -2.36
CA LEU A 53 -4.25 -7.23 -2.87
C LEU A 53 -5.38 -7.37 -1.85
N GLY A 54 -6.10 -6.28 -1.59
CA GLY A 54 -7.27 -6.26 -0.74
C GLY A 54 -8.45 -5.53 -1.41
N THR A 55 -9.65 -5.81 -0.90
CA THR A 55 -10.89 -5.19 -1.39
C THR A 55 -11.33 -3.99 -0.54
N ASP A 56 -10.87 -3.92 0.72
CA ASP A 56 -11.28 -2.91 1.71
C ASP A 56 -12.80 -2.77 1.87
N SER A 57 -13.49 -3.90 1.84
CA SER A 57 -14.95 -4.01 1.89
C SER A 57 -15.69 -3.25 0.77
N LEU A 58 -16.95 -3.62 0.55
CA LEU A 58 -17.90 -2.86 -0.26
C LEU A 58 -19.11 -2.63 0.62
N SER A 59 -19.25 -1.42 1.13
CA SER A 59 -20.51 -0.98 1.73
C SER A 59 -21.43 -0.55 0.60
N LEU A 60 -22.41 -1.39 0.28
CA LEU A 60 -23.52 -1.08 -0.63
C LEU A 60 -24.46 -0.05 0.00
#